data_AF-A0A9W9BJ78-F1
#
_entry.id   AF-A0A9W9BJ78-F1
#
_cell.length_a   1.000
_cell.length_b   1.000
_cell.length_c   1.000
_cell.angle_alpha   90.00
_cell.angle_beta   90.00
_cell.angle_gamma   90.00
#
_symmetry.space_group_name_H-M   'P 1'
#
loop_
_entity.id
_entity.type
_entity.pdbx_description
1 polymer ?
#
loop_
_entity_poly.entity_id
_entity_poly.type
_entity_poly.pdbx_seq_one_letter_code
_entity_poly.pdbx_strand_id
1 'polypeptide(L)'
;MRARNPSRTADAQACSDHLQWRPREGPFISFFTSWNAALQRQQLVLRRRAEEVVIVAVWLKGLPVVYDALQIAERLGLGNLDRSQNEVLVYGEISADSYRILAICNGNGNIKEAALHLDGLNTDVRIPGEFIDGVSIKRSIDGKPDVTELLRDELYTRTGTRDDAKFIPLVLSMADLTYFREVDNAGPMILWSFGGRGWRFPRLNAA
;
A
#
# COMPACT_ATOMS: atom_id res chain seq x y z
N MET A 1 1.54 -8.79 -11.15
CA MET A 1 0.93 -9.65 -10.11
C MET A 1 -0.39 -10.18 -10.64
N ARG A 2 -0.69 -11.47 -10.50
CA ARG A 2 -1.87 -12.11 -11.09
C ARG A 2 -2.60 -12.95 -10.04
N ALA A 3 -3.94 -12.89 -10.03
CA ALA A 3 -4.75 -13.77 -9.18
C ALA A 3 -4.52 -15.24 -9.56
N ARG A 4 -4.83 -16.17 -8.64
CA ARG A 4 -4.59 -17.61 -8.88
C ARG A 4 -5.50 -18.17 -9.98
N ASN A 5 -6.73 -17.68 -10.07
CA ASN A 5 -7.66 -18.02 -11.14
C ASN A 5 -8.38 -16.75 -11.65
N PRO A 6 -7.72 -15.95 -12.51
CA PRO A 6 -8.25 -14.65 -12.95
C PRO A 6 -9.43 -14.79 -13.93
N SER A 7 -9.65 -15.98 -14.50
CA SER A 7 -10.80 -16.29 -15.36
C SER A 7 -12.07 -16.64 -14.58
N ARG A 8 -11.97 -16.89 -13.27
CA ARG A 8 -13.14 -17.17 -12.43
C ARG A 8 -13.98 -15.91 -12.29
N THR A 9 -15.30 -16.04 -12.43
CA THR A 9 -16.24 -14.94 -12.20
C THR A 9 -16.13 -14.38 -10.79
N ALA A 10 -16.16 -13.05 -10.65
CA ALA A 10 -16.23 -12.34 -9.38
C ALA A 10 -17.65 -12.38 -8.77
N ASP A 11 -18.18 -13.57 -8.51
CA ASP A 11 -19.49 -13.76 -7.90
C ASP A 11 -19.44 -13.77 -6.36
N ALA A 12 -20.61 -13.81 -5.72
CA ALA A 12 -20.75 -13.85 -4.26
C ALA A 12 -20.01 -15.06 -3.63
N GLN A 13 -19.97 -16.20 -4.33
CA GLN A 13 -19.27 -17.38 -3.84
C GLN A 13 -17.75 -17.22 -3.93
N ALA A 14 -17.23 -16.62 -4.99
CA ALA A 14 -15.82 -16.28 -5.12
C ALA A 14 -15.37 -15.31 -4.03
N CYS A 15 -16.18 -14.27 -3.76
CA CYS A 15 -15.94 -13.34 -2.65
C CYS A 15 -15.94 -14.05 -1.30
N SER A 16 -16.95 -14.89 -1.03
CA SER A 16 -17.06 -15.67 0.21
C SER A 16 -15.90 -16.65 0.40
N ASP A 17 -15.54 -17.39 -0.65
CA ASP A 17 -14.40 -18.32 -0.63
C ASP A 17 -13.09 -17.58 -0.34
N HIS A 18 -12.90 -16.41 -0.96
CA HIS A 18 -11.71 -15.58 -0.79
C HIS A 18 -11.62 -15.00 0.62
N LEU A 19 -12.65 -14.33 1.12
CA LEU A 19 -12.65 -13.67 2.44
C LEU A 19 -12.59 -14.66 3.61
N GLN A 20 -13.09 -15.89 3.42
CA GLN A 20 -12.96 -16.96 4.40
C GLN A 20 -11.62 -17.71 4.30
N TRP A 21 -10.74 -17.31 3.39
CA TRP A 21 -9.45 -17.97 3.08
C TRP A 21 -9.59 -19.47 2.83
N ARG A 22 -10.64 -19.86 2.12
CA ARG A 22 -10.80 -21.26 1.71
C ARG A 22 -9.68 -21.61 0.74
N PRO A 23 -9.19 -22.86 0.73
CA PRO A 23 -8.13 -23.31 -0.18
C PRO A 23 -8.67 -23.50 -1.60
N ARG A 24 -9.28 -22.45 -2.17
CA ARG A 24 -9.86 -22.41 -3.51
C ARG A 24 -9.22 -21.25 -4.25
N GLU A 25 -8.83 -21.51 -5.49
CA GLU A 25 -8.31 -20.45 -6.34
C GLU A 25 -9.43 -19.45 -6.67
N GLY A 26 -9.10 -18.18 -6.52
CA GLY A 26 -10.02 -17.06 -6.70
C GLY A 26 -9.49 -16.07 -7.73
N PRO A 27 -10.37 -15.19 -8.22
CA PRO A 27 -10.00 -14.16 -9.19
C PRO A 27 -9.47 -12.89 -8.54
N PHE A 28 -9.27 -12.89 -7.21
CA PHE A 28 -8.89 -11.70 -6.46
C PHE A 28 -7.45 -11.76 -5.97
N ILE A 29 -6.83 -10.58 -5.91
CA ILE A 29 -5.59 -10.31 -5.18
C ILE A 29 -5.96 -9.39 -4.02
N SER A 30 -5.61 -9.79 -2.80
CA SER A 30 -5.80 -8.95 -1.60
C SER A 30 -4.69 -7.90 -1.49
N PHE A 31 -5.10 -6.66 -1.24
CA PHE A 31 -4.22 -5.58 -0.81
C PHE A 31 -4.74 -4.97 0.48
N PHE A 32 -3.88 -4.25 1.19
CA PHE A 32 -4.26 -3.50 2.38
C PHE A 32 -4.09 -2.00 2.13
N THR A 33 -5.06 -1.20 2.58
CA THR A 33 -5.02 0.27 2.52
C THR A 33 -4.26 0.88 3.69
N SER A 34 -3.99 0.09 4.73
CA SER A 34 -3.16 0.43 5.89
C SER A 34 -1.84 -0.31 5.83
N TRP A 35 -0.75 0.42 6.09
CA TRP A 35 0.58 -0.18 6.14
C TRP A 35 0.76 -1.05 7.39
N ASN A 36 0.26 -0.64 8.55
CA ASN A 36 0.29 -1.52 9.72
C ASN A 36 -0.53 -2.80 9.51
N ALA A 37 -1.66 -2.75 8.78
CA ALA A 37 -2.39 -3.97 8.43
C ALA A 37 -1.55 -4.91 7.54
N ALA A 38 -0.81 -4.36 6.57
CA ALA A 38 0.13 -5.14 5.75
C ALA A 38 1.27 -5.76 6.58
N LEU A 39 1.84 -5.01 7.54
CA LEU A 39 2.88 -5.52 8.45
C LEU A 39 2.35 -6.62 9.37
N GLN A 40 1.15 -6.46 9.94
CA GLN A 40 0.52 -7.50 10.75
C GLN A 40 0.28 -8.77 9.93
N ARG A 41 -0.12 -8.62 8.66
CA ARG A 41 -0.28 -9.72 7.72
C ARG A 41 1.06 -10.41 7.43
N GLN A 42 2.12 -9.65 7.20
CA GLN A 42 3.48 -10.17 7.03
C GLN A 42 3.91 -11.02 8.24
N GLN A 43 3.76 -10.51 9.47
CA GLN A 43 4.07 -11.27 10.68
C GLN A 43 3.27 -12.56 10.80
N LEU A 44 1.98 -12.55 10.46
CA LEU A 44 1.15 -13.75 10.48
C LEU A 44 1.63 -14.81 9.49
N VAL A 45 2.08 -14.40 8.30
CA VAL A 45 2.60 -15.31 7.28
C VAL A 45 3.98 -15.86 7.67
N LEU A 46 4.86 -15.05 8.27
CA LEU A 46 6.13 -15.52 8.84
C LEU A 46 5.93 -16.54 9.98
N ARG A 47 4.96 -16.31 10.88
CA ARG A 47 4.61 -17.29 11.94
C ARG A 47 4.12 -18.62 11.37
N ARG A 48 3.65 -18.64 10.12
CA ARG A 48 3.26 -19.84 9.37
C ARG A 48 4.41 -20.45 8.58
N ARG A 49 5.66 -20.04 8.85
CA ARG A 49 6.89 -20.53 8.23
C ARG A 49 7.01 -20.25 6.73
N ALA A 50 6.47 -19.12 6.27
CA ALA A 50 6.82 -18.64 4.94
C ALA A 50 8.32 -18.27 4.92
N GLU A 51 9.03 -18.74 3.90
CA GLU A 51 10.48 -18.56 3.77
C GLU A 51 10.86 -17.26 3.06
N GLU A 52 9.99 -16.80 2.16
CA GLU A 52 10.18 -15.56 1.40
C GLU A 52 8.91 -14.72 1.41
N VAL A 53 8.98 -13.60 2.12
CA VAL A 53 7.91 -12.62 2.22
C VAL A 53 8.42 -11.29 1.69
N VAL A 54 7.65 -10.69 0.79
CA VAL A 54 7.88 -9.34 0.30
C VAL A 54 6.63 -8.50 0.54
N ILE A 55 6.84 -7.23 0.90
CA ILE A 55 5.77 -6.25 1.00
C ILE A 55 5.86 -5.37 -0.23
N VAL A 56 4.76 -5.29 -0.98
CA VAL A 56 4.68 -4.52 -2.22
C VAL A 56 3.66 -3.41 -2.05
N ALA A 57 4.10 -2.16 -2.13
CA ALA A 57 3.22 -1.00 -2.14
C ALA A 57 2.75 -0.73 -3.58
N VAL A 58 1.44 -0.56 -3.78
CA VAL A 58 0.84 -0.50 -5.12
C VAL A 58 -0.13 0.66 -5.26
N TRP A 59 -0.03 1.37 -6.38
CA TRP A 59 -0.93 2.43 -6.79
C TRP A 59 -2.22 1.87 -7.40
N LEU A 60 -3.26 1.80 -6.58
CA LEU A 60 -4.57 1.24 -6.97
C LEU A 60 -5.46 2.21 -7.74
N LYS A 61 -5.19 3.53 -7.68
CA LYS A 61 -6.06 4.52 -8.34
C LYS A 61 -6.12 4.30 -9.84
N GLY A 62 -7.34 4.33 -10.39
CA GLY A 62 -7.60 4.11 -11.81
C GLY A 62 -7.50 2.64 -12.23
N LEU A 63 -7.41 1.70 -11.29
CA LEU A 63 -7.74 0.31 -11.59
C LEU A 63 -9.26 0.18 -11.73
N PRO A 64 -9.75 -0.56 -12.74
CA PRO A 64 -11.18 -0.59 -13.06
C PRO A 64 -12.02 -1.37 -12.04
N VAL A 65 -11.42 -2.33 -11.34
CA VAL A 65 -12.15 -3.30 -10.52
C VAL A 65 -11.43 -3.52 -9.19
N VAL A 66 -11.71 -2.62 -8.24
CA VAL A 66 -11.24 -2.68 -6.84
C VAL A 66 -12.46 -2.69 -5.93
N TYR A 67 -12.56 -3.69 -5.07
CA TYR A 67 -13.68 -3.85 -4.14
C TYR A 67 -13.24 -3.66 -2.70
N ASP A 68 -14.11 -3.04 -1.90
CA ASP A 68 -13.97 -2.96 -0.45
C ASP A 68 -14.34 -4.33 0.17
N ALA A 69 -13.37 -4.97 0.83
CA ALA A 69 -13.56 -6.30 1.40
C ALA A 69 -14.55 -6.29 2.57
N LEU A 70 -14.54 -5.23 3.39
CA LEU A 70 -15.42 -5.10 4.55
C LEU A 70 -16.88 -4.97 4.09
N GLN A 71 -17.14 -4.09 3.12
CA GLN A 71 -18.50 -3.92 2.58
C GLN A 71 -19.04 -5.22 1.96
N ILE A 72 -18.18 -6.00 1.29
CA ILE A 72 -18.57 -7.31 0.77
C ILE A 72 -18.85 -8.29 1.91
N ALA A 73 -17.98 -8.36 2.92
CA ALA A 73 -18.13 -9.25 4.07
C ALA A 73 -19.44 -8.99 4.82
N GLU A 74 -19.80 -7.72 5.03
CA GLU A 74 -21.05 -7.29 5.63
C GLU A 74 -22.27 -7.74 4.82
N ARG A 75 -22.26 -7.47 3.50
CA ARG A 75 -23.36 -7.87 2.60
C ARG A 75 -23.55 -9.39 2.53
N LEU A 76 -22.48 -10.16 2.68
CA LEU A 76 -22.50 -11.62 2.71
C LEU A 76 -22.80 -12.21 4.09
N GLY A 77 -22.94 -11.37 5.13
CA GLY A 77 -23.23 -11.83 6.50
C GLY A 77 -22.09 -12.64 7.13
N LEU A 78 -20.82 -12.31 6.84
CA LEU A 78 -19.67 -13.03 7.37
C LEU A 78 -19.38 -12.61 8.83
N GLY A 79 -19.18 -13.59 9.72
CA GLY A 79 -19.03 -13.34 11.16
C GLY A 79 -17.66 -12.84 11.65
N ASN A 80 -16.67 -12.64 10.78
CA ASN A 80 -15.33 -12.14 11.15
C ASN A 80 -14.92 -10.97 10.25
N LEU A 81 -15.51 -9.80 10.53
CA LEU A 81 -15.30 -8.57 9.76
C LEU A 81 -13.93 -7.94 10.01
N ASP A 82 -13.32 -8.16 11.18
CA ASP A 82 -12.01 -7.63 11.54
C ASP A 82 -10.92 -8.03 10.53
N ARG A 83 -11.03 -9.22 9.95
CA ARG A 83 -10.09 -9.69 8.92
C ARG A 83 -10.19 -8.92 7.61
N SER A 84 -11.35 -8.34 7.33
CA SER A 84 -11.63 -7.59 6.10
C SER A 84 -11.40 -6.09 6.27
N GLN A 85 -11.09 -5.63 7.49
CA GLN A 85 -10.77 -4.23 7.75
C GLN A 85 -9.49 -3.83 7.01
N ASN A 86 -9.55 -2.68 6.33
CA ASN A 86 -8.47 -2.16 5.49
C ASN A 86 -8.06 -3.09 4.34
N GLU A 87 -8.80 -4.15 4.05
CA GLU A 87 -8.54 -5.03 2.90
C GLU A 87 -9.34 -4.54 1.68
N VAL A 88 -8.68 -4.57 0.52
CA VAL A 88 -9.32 -4.35 -0.77
C VAL A 88 -8.99 -5.49 -1.72
N LEU A 89 -9.97 -5.88 -2.52
CA LEU A 89 -9.85 -6.96 -3.49
C LEU A 89 -9.69 -6.39 -4.88
N VAL A 90 -8.58 -6.71 -5.53
CA VAL A 90 -8.33 -6.37 -6.94
C VAL A 90 -8.67 -7.58 -7.80
N TYR A 91 -9.56 -7.42 -8.77
CA TYR A 91 -9.91 -8.49 -9.69
C TYR A 91 -8.87 -8.67 -10.80
N GLY A 92 -8.55 -9.92 -11.13
CA GLY A 92 -7.71 -10.28 -12.25
C GLY A 92 -6.22 -10.07 -11.97
N GLU A 93 -5.64 -9.03 -12.56
CA GLU A 93 -4.20 -8.81 -12.53
C GLU A 93 -3.80 -7.35 -12.52
N ILE A 94 -2.59 -7.11 -12.01
CA ILE A 94 -1.88 -5.83 -12.09
C ILE A 94 -0.69 -6.06 -13.00
N SER A 95 -0.75 -5.51 -14.22
CA SER A 95 0.32 -5.57 -15.21
C SER A 95 1.59 -4.88 -14.68
N ALA A 96 2.76 -5.46 -14.98
CA ALA A 96 4.05 -4.87 -14.64
C ALA A 96 4.26 -3.53 -15.35
N ASP A 97 3.78 -3.41 -16.60
CA ASP A 97 3.95 -2.22 -17.45
C ASP A 97 3.08 -1.03 -17.04
N SER A 98 2.26 -1.22 -16.00
CA SER A 98 1.40 -0.15 -15.49
C SER A 98 2.11 0.83 -14.56
N TYR A 99 3.39 0.60 -14.22
CA TYR A 99 4.20 1.44 -13.31
C TYR A 99 3.45 1.75 -11.99
N ARG A 100 2.71 0.76 -11.50
CA ARG A 100 1.88 0.85 -10.28
C ARG A 100 2.60 0.39 -9.03
N ILE A 101 3.68 -0.38 -9.16
CA ILE A 101 4.49 -0.77 -8.01
C ILE A 101 5.25 0.48 -7.56
N LEU A 102 5.03 0.90 -6.31
CA LEU A 102 5.65 2.09 -5.74
C LEU A 102 6.86 1.75 -4.88
N ALA A 103 6.84 0.61 -4.21
CA ALA A 103 7.95 0.13 -3.42
C ALA A 103 7.86 -1.39 -3.23
N ILE A 104 9.02 -2.03 -3.14
CA ILE A 104 9.17 -3.42 -2.73
C ILE A 104 10.11 -3.45 -1.53
N CYS A 105 9.62 -3.95 -0.41
CA CYS A 105 10.43 -4.18 0.79
C CYS A 105 10.57 -5.69 0.99
N ASN A 106 11.80 -6.18 1.18
CA ASN A 106 11.98 -7.54 1.68
C ASN A 106 11.40 -7.60 3.09
N GLY A 107 10.48 -8.54 3.33
CA GLY A 107 9.69 -8.66 4.54
C GLY A 107 10.09 -9.85 5.39
N ASN A 108 11.30 -10.40 5.25
CA ASN A 108 11.75 -11.55 6.03
C ASN A 108 12.22 -11.20 7.45
N GLY A 109 12.60 -9.96 7.70
CA GLY A 109 13.24 -9.56 8.95
C GLY A 109 12.33 -8.90 9.96
N ASN A 110 13.00 -8.44 11.01
CA ASN A 110 12.37 -7.70 12.09
C ASN A 110 11.91 -6.33 11.60
N ILE A 111 10.74 -5.92 12.04
CA ILE A 111 10.23 -4.58 11.79
C ILE A 111 11.03 -3.58 12.64
N LYS A 112 11.51 -2.51 12.01
CA LYS A 112 12.22 -1.39 12.64
C LYS A 112 11.41 -0.12 12.56
N GLU A 113 11.69 0.82 13.46
CA GLU A 113 11.19 2.18 13.37
C GLU A 113 12.10 3.02 12.47
N ALA A 114 11.48 3.88 11.67
CA ALA A 114 12.14 4.83 10.81
C ALA A 114 11.33 6.13 10.78
N ALA A 115 11.96 7.21 10.34
CA ALA A 115 11.30 8.48 10.10
C ALA A 115 11.11 8.71 8.60
N LEU A 116 9.97 9.29 8.24
CA LEU A 116 9.71 9.86 6.92
C LEU A 116 9.45 11.36 7.07
N HIS A 117 9.92 12.10 6.07
CA HIS A 117 9.85 13.54 6.00
C HIS A 117 9.11 13.95 4.73
N LEU A 118 8.05 14.73 4.92
CA LEU A 118 7.42 15.54 3.88
C LEU A 118 7.52 17.00 4.30
N ASP A 119 7.35 17.91 3.34
CA ASP A 119 7.27 19.33 3.64
C ASP A 119 6.17 19.60 4.68
N GLY A 120 6.59 20.01 5.88
CA GLY A 120 5.71 20.23 7.02
C GLY A 120 5.25 18.96 7.76
N LEU A 121 5.77 17.78 7.49
CA LEU A 121 5.39 16.59 8.25
C LEU A 121 6.60 15.69 8.49
N ASN A 122 6.96 15.51 9.75
CA ASN A 122 7.79 14.40 10.18
C ASN A 122 6.86 13.34 10.74
N THR A 123 7.05 12.10 10.31
CA THR A 123 6.22 11.00 10.77
C THR A 123 7.05 9.75 11.00
N ASP A 124 6.70 9.03 12.06
CA ASP A 124 7.32 7.76 12.39
C ASP A 124 6.59 6.65 11.66
N VAL A 125 7.36 5.78 11.02
CA VAL A 125 6.84 4.61 10.33
C VAL A 125 7.55 3.35 10.79
N ARG A 126 6.87 2.23 10.62
CA ARG A 126 7.42 0.90 10.83
C ARG A 126 7.77 0.31 9.48
N ILE A 127 8.93 -0.30 9.31
CA ILE A 127 9.35 -0.86 8.02
C ILE A 127 10.14 -2.16 8.23
N PRO A 128 10.13 -3.12 7.29
CA PRO A 128 11.02 -4.26 7.37
C PRO A 128 12.49 -3.83 7.47
N GLY A 129 13.24 -4.45 8.38
CA GLY A 129 14.62 -4.08 8.68
C GLY A 129 15.55 -4.17 7.48
N GLU A 130 15.33 -5.14 6.59
CA GLU A 130 16.09 -5.30 5.35
C GLU A 130 15.98 -4.12 4.39
N PHE A 131 14.95 -3.28 4.53
CA PHE A 131 14.86 -2.06 3.74
C PHE A 131 15.91 -1.04 4.16
N ILE A 132 16.39 -1.09 5.40
CA ILE A 132 17.37 -0.16 5.97
C ILE A 132 18.76 -0.81 6.04
N ASP A 133 18.80 -2.11 6.29
CA ASP A 133 20.04 -2.81 6.60
C ASP A 133 20.98 -2.87 5.39
N GLY A 134 22.23 -2.47 5.61
CA GLY A 134 23.23 -2.38 4.54
C GLY A 134 23.16 -1.09 3.70
N VAL A 135 22.22 -0.18 4.00
CA VAL A 135 22.12 1.13 3.36
C VAL A 135 22.72 2.20 4.28
N SER A 136 23.60 3.05 3.73
CA SER A 136 24.19 4.16 4.49
C SER A 136 23.20 5.34 4.58
N ILE A 137 22.41 5.38 5.66
CA ILE A 137 21.51 6.51 5.96
C ILE A 137 22.28 7.60 6.70
N LYS A 138 22.40 8.78 6.07
CA LYS A 138 23.17 9.91 6.61
C LYS A 138 22.41 10.79 7.59
N ARG A 139 21.07 10.75 7.55
CA ARG A 139 20.20 11.65 8.30
C ARG A 139 19.36 10.86 9.30
N SER A 140 19.19 11.43 10.49
CA SER A 140 18.26 10.94 11.49
C SER A 140 17.31 12.04 11.92
N ILE A 141 16.06 11.68 12.20
CA ILE A 141 15.04 12.57 12.77
C ILE A 141 14.59 11.91 14.08
N ASP A 142 14.66 12.66 15.18
CA ASP A 142 14.27 12.19 16.52
C ASP A 142 14.90 10.83 16.92
N GLY A 143 16.17 10.64 16.54
CA GLY A 143 16.94 9.42 16.84
C GLY A 143 16.64 8.23 15.93
N LYS A 144 15.76 8.38 14.94
CA LYS A 144 15.39 7.33 13.97
C LYS A 144 16.03 7.62 12.61
N PRO A 145 16.39 6.58 11.84
CA PRO A 145 16.91 6.77 10.48
C PRO A 145 15.85 7.44 9.60
N ASP A 146 16.22 8.51 8.90
CA ASP A 146 15.37 9.16 7.89
C ASP A 146 15.47 8.38 6.58
N VAL A 147 14.40 7.65 6.23
CA VAL A 147 14.33 6.79 5.03
C VAL A 147 13.66 7.49 3.84
N THR A 148 13.45 8.81 3.90
CA THR A 148 12.70 9.56 2.89
C THR A 148 13.32 9.43 1.50
N GLU A 149 14.61 9.75 1.35
CA GLU A 149 15.29 9.68 0.06
C GLU A 149 15.41 8.23 -0.44
N LEU A 150 15.63 7.28 0.48
CA LEU A 150 15.66 5.86 0.14
C LEU A 150 14.32 5.39 -0.46
N LEU A 151 13.21 5.84 0.12
CA LEU A 151 11.88 5.54 -0.40
C LEU A 151 11.59 6.26 -1.73
N ARG A 152 12.09 7.50 -1.91
CA ARG A 152 12.01 8.22 -3.20
C ARG A 152 12.79 7.50 -4.30
N ASP A 153 13.98 7.00 -3.98
CA ASP A 153 14.84 6.27 -4.93
C ASP A 153 14.25 4.91 -5.28
N GLU A 154 13.67 4.20 -4.31
CA GLU A 154 12.91 2.98 -4.57
C GLU A 154 11.70 3.27 -5.48
N LEU A 155 10.92 4.32 -5.19
CA LEU A 155 9.81 4.72 -6.06
C LEU A 155 10.29 5.01 -7.48
N TYR A 156 11.35 5.81 -7.63
CA TYR A 156 11.94 6.12 -8.94
C TYR A 156 12.41 4.84 -9.66
N THR A 157 13.03 3.90 -8.94
CA THR A 157 13.47 2.63 -9.50
C THR A 157 12.31 1.79 -10.04
N ARG A 158 11.13 1.87 -9.42
CA ARG A 158 9.94 1.11 -9.84
C ARG A 158 9.09 1.79 -10.91
N THR A 159 9.05 3.12 -10.91
CA THR A 159 8.15 3.89 -11.80
C THR A 159 8.87 4.62 -12.93
N GLY A 160 10.19 4.79 -12.83
CA GLY A 160 11.00 5.63 -13.72
C GLY A 160 10.82 7.14 -13.48
N THR A 161 10.02 7.56 -12.49
CA THR A 161 9.69 8.97 -12.25
C THR A 161 9.65 9.32 -10.77
N ARG A 162 10.15 10.52 -10.41
CA ARG A 162 9.99 11.09 -9.07
C ARG A 162 8.64 11.82 -8.99
N ASP A 163 7.57 11.03 -8.88
CA ASP A 163 6.18 11.52 -8.87
C ASP A 163 5.68 11.76 -7.45
N ASP A 164 5.67 13.03 -7.00
CA ASP A 164 5.19 13.39 -5.67
C ASP A 164 3.70 13.06 -5.46
N ALA A 165 2.90 12.99 -6.54
CA ALA A 165 1.49 12.61 -6.47
C ALA A 165 1.29 11.11 -6.18
N LYS A 166 2.35 10.29 -6.30
CA LYS A 166 2.43 8.90 -5.82
C LYS A 166 3.19 8.78 -4.52
N PHE A 167 4.27 9.56 -4.35
CA PHE A 167 5.12 9.51 -3.16
C PHE A 167 4.40 9.97 -1.89
N ILE A 168 3.69 11.12 -1.93
CA ILE A 168 3.00 11.62 -0.75
C ILE A 168 1.93 10.64 -0.25
N PRO A 169 1.02 10.11 -1.09
CA PRO A 169 0.10 9.05 -0.68
C PRO A 169 0.78 7.82 -0.08
N LEU A 170 1.92 7.41 -0.63
CA LEU A 170 2.70 6.29 -0.12
C LEU A 170 3.17 6.57 1.31
N VAL A 171 3.79 7.72 1.56
CA VAL A 171 4.25 8.13 2.90
C VAL A 171 3.09 8.21 3.88
N LEU A 172 1.97 8.83 3.49
CA LEU A 172 0.79 8.95 4.34
C LEU A 172 0.19 7.57 4.66
N SER A 173 0.12 6.67 3.70
CA SER A 173 -0.31 5.28 3.93
C SER A 173 0.66 4.51 4.83
N MET A 174 1.98 4.71 4.69
CA MET A 174 3.00 4.10 5.56
C MET A 174 2.92 4.58 7.01
N ALA A 175 2.50 5.83 7.20
CA ALA A 175 2.26 6.45 8.50
C ALA A 175 0.85 6.20 9.07
N ASP A 176 0.01 5.45 8.35
CA ASP A 176 -1.41 5.26 8.66
C ASP A 176 -2.17 6.58 8.92
N LEU A 177 -1.83 7.61 8.16
CA LEU A 177 -2.49 8.90 8.21
C LEU A 177 -3.62 8.94 7.18
N THR A 178 -4.84 9.23 7.63
CA THR A 178 -5.99 9.43 6.73
C THR A 178 -5.80 10.67 5.88
N TYR A 179 -6.00 10.55 4.57
CA TYR A 179 -5.95 11.66 3.65
C TYR A 179 -7.05 11.55 2.59
N PHE A 180 -7.40 12.69 2.01
CA PHE A 180 -8.32 12.77 0.89
C PHE A 180 -7.61 13.37 -0.31
N ARG A 181 -8.03 12.95 -1.50
CA ARG A 181 -7.59 13.58 -2.74
C ARG A 181 -8.74 14.38 -3.32
N GLU A 182 -8.53 15.67 -3.44
CA GLU A 182 -9.43 16.58 -4.13
C GLU A 182 -8.88 16.93 -5.51
N VAL A 183 -9.75 17.33 -6.42
CA VAL A 183 -9.36 17.91 -7.70
C VAL A 183 -10.12 19.21 -7.83
N ASP A 184 -9.39 20.32 -7.84
CA ASP A 184 -9.95 21.66 -8.03
C ASP A 184 -9.48 22.28 -9.36
N ASN A 185 -9.82 23.55 -9.57
CA ASN A 185 -9.42 24.29 -10.76
C ASN A 185 -7.90 24.46 -10.88
N ALA A 186 -7.15 24.41 -9.78
CA ALA A 186 -5.69 24.51 -9.74
C ALA A 186 -5.00 23.15 -9.97
N GLY A 187 -5.69 22.03 -9.75
CA GLY A 187 -5.16 20.69 -10.02
C GLY A 187 -5.53 19.67 -8.95
N PRO A 188 -4.93 18.47 -8.99
CA PRO A 188 -5.09 17.51 -7.91
C PRO A 188 -4.38 17.99 -6.65
N MET A 189 -5.05 17.81 -5.52
CA MET A 189 -4.57 18.16 -4.18
C MET A 189 -4.73 16.95 -3.25
N ILE A 190 -3.76 16.73 -2.38
CA ILE A 190 -3.85 15.77 -1.28
C ILE A 190 -4.00 16.55 0.01
N LEU A 191 -5.06 16.30 0.75
CA LEU A 191 -5.36 16.90 2.05
C LEU A 191 -5.20 15.87 3.16
N TRP A 192 -4.36 16.17 4.15
CA TRP A 192 -4.26 15.37 5.35
C TRP A 192 -5.32 15.82 6.37
N SER A 193 -6.18 14.89 6.77
CA SER A 193 -7.44 15.19 7.48
C SER A 193 -7.27 15.87 8.84
N PHE A 194 -6.16 15.63 9.54
CA PHE A 194 -5.95 16.13 10.91
C PHE A 194 -4.98 17.30 11.03
N GLY A 195 -4.10 17.52 10.05
CA GLY A 195 -3.12 18.61 10.11
C GLY A 195 -3.51 19.88 9.34
N GLY A 196 -4.64 19.87 8.63
CA GLY A 196 -5.06 20.99 7.77
C GLY A 196 -4.07 21.32 6.65
N ARG A 197 -3.13 20.42 6.35
CA ARG A 197 -2.13 20.60 5.29
C ARG A 197 -2.61 19.98 3.98
N GLY A 198 -2.30 20.68 2.90
CA GLY A 198 -2.53 20.24 1.54
C GLY A 198 -1.25 20.30 0.71
N TRP A 199 -1.01 19.27 -0.09
CA TRP A 199 0.01 19.27 -1.14
C TRP A 199 -0.70 19.36 -2.49
N ARG A 200 -0.33 20.36 -3.29
CA ARG A 200 -0.86 20.58 -4.62
C ARG A 200 0.13 20.13 -5.67
N PHE A 201 -0.37 19.51 -6.72
CA PHE A 201 0.44 19.11 -7.86
C PHE A 201 0.03 19.90 -9.09
N PRO A 202 1.00 20.40 -9.87
CA PRO A 202 0.69 21.02 -11.15
C PRO A 202 -0.06 20.01 -12.03
N ARG A 203 -1.05 20.49 -12.80
CA ARG A 203 -1.65 19.66 -13.84
C ARG A 203 -0.54 19.24 -14.80
N LEU A 204 -0.32 17.93 -14.93
CA LEU A 204 0.46 17.41 -16.03
C LEU A 204 -0.27 17.83 -17.31
N ASN A 205 0.30 18.78 -18.03
CA ASN A 205 -0.16 19.07 -19.39
C ASN A 205 -0.03 17.75 -20.15
N ALA A 206 -1.13 17.26 -20.70
CA ALA A 206 -1.08 16.14 -21.63
C ALA A 206 -0.18 16.59 -22.79
N ALA A 207 1.01 16.00 -22.87
CA ALA A 207 1.86 16.06 -24.03
C ALA A 207 1.41 14.99 -25.03
#